data_AF-A0AAP2Z550-F1
#
_entry.id   AF-A0AAP2Z550-F1
#
_cell.length_a   1.000
_cell.length_b   1.000
_cell.length_c   1.000
_cell.angle_alpha   90.00
_cell.angle_beta   90.00
_cell.angle_gamma   90.00
#
_symmetry.space_group_name_H-M   'P 1'
#
loop_
_entity.id
_entity.type
_entity.pdbx_description
1 polymer ?
#
loop_
_entity_poly.entity_id
_entity_poly.type
_entity_poly.pdbx_seq_one_letter_code
_entity_poly.pdbx_strand_id
1 'polypeptide(L)'
;MYVETDFLTALVNDDDWLRDAAIRALEEREDVHTSILAYAEVLVLFYDRETAECEIDAPRAITNLLELVPIVPKEHEDAVLAAAAFLDEYDLTPFDALHAGLVTTGEERVLSTEQDYDTVGLDRTPLVPESSK
;
A
#
# COMPACT_ATOMS: atom_id res chain seq x y z
N MET A 1 4.34 2.88 19.68
CA MET A 1 5.68 3.09 19.13
C MET A 1 5.59 3.19 17.61
N TYR A 2 6.14 4.24 17.01
CA TYR A 2 6.20 4.34 15.55
C TYR A 2 7.33 3.47 15.00
N VAL A 3 7.08 2.70 13.93
CA VAL A 3 8.08 1.87 13.24
C VAL A 3 8.13 2.21 11.74
N GLU A 4 9.29 1.98 11.12
CA GLU A 4 9.56 2.27 9.70
C GLU A 4 9.43 1.00 8.85
N THR A 5 9.55 1.15 7.52
CA THR A 5 9.39 0.08 6.52
C THR A 5 10.21 -1.16 6.81
N ASP A 6 11.47 -1.02 7.27
CA ASP A 6 12.34 -2.16 7.61
C ASP A 6 11.72 -3.10 8.65
N PHE A 7 10.88 -2.58 9.55
CA PHE A 7 10.15 -3.40 10.51
C PHE A 7 9.07 -4.24 9.82
N LEU A 8 8.37 -3.66 8.85
CA LEU A 8 7.32 -4.34 8.09
C LEU A 8 7.92 -5.39 7.15
N THR A 9 9.00 -5.06 6.44
CA THR A 9 9.66 -5.98 5.51
C THR A 9 10.23 -7.19 6.24
N ALA A 10 10.77 -7.01 7.45
CA ALA A 10 11.22 -8.10 8.30
C ALA A 10 10.10 -9.06 8.74
N LEU A 11 8.84 -8.60 8.75
CA LEU A 11 7.68 -9.45 9.06
C LEU A 11 7.14 -10.19 7.83
N VAL A 12 7.39 -9.67 6.62
CA VAL A 12 6.96 -10.28 5.36
C VAL A 12 7.98 -11.28 4.84
N ASN A 13 9.27 -10.95 4.92
CA ASN A 13 10.34 -11.81 4.43
C ASN A 13 10.78 -12.79 5.52
N ASP A 14 10.53 -14.08 5.29
CA ASP A 14 10.86 -15.14 6.24
C ASP A 14 12.37 -15.27 6.53
N ASP A 15 13.21 -14.85 5.58
CA ASP A 15 14.68 -14.93 5.63
C ASP A 15 15.35 -13.62 6.08
N ASP A 16 14.56 -12.60 6.45
CA ASP A 16 15.10 -11.32 6.91
C ASP A 16 15.83 -11.45 8.26
N TRP A 17 17.03 -10.88 8.35
CA TRP A 17 17.87 -10.94 9.54
C TRP A 17 17.28 -10.19 10.75
N LEU A 18 16.32 -9.28 10.55
CA LEU A 18 15.61 -8.55 11.60
C LEU A 18 14.35 -9.26 12.11
N ARG A 19 13.91 -10.34 11.46
CA ARG A 19 12.61 -10.97 11.73
C ARG A 19 12.39 -11.32 13.19
N ASP A 20 13.33 -12.02 13.81
CA ASP A 20 13.24 -12.42 15.23
C ASP A 20 13.13 -11.21 16.16
N ALA A 21 13.82 -10.11 15.83
CA ALA A 21 13.78 -8.88 16.60
C ALA A 21 12.42 -8.16 16.43
N ALA A 22 11.87 -8.15 15.22
CA ALA A 22 10.56 -7.57 14.93
C ALA A 22 9.43 -8.34 15.63
N ILE A 23 9.43 -9.68 15.55
CA ILE A 23 8.45 -10.54 16.24
C ILE A 23 8.51 -10.31 17.74
N ARG A 24 9.71 -10.33 18.32
CA ARG A 24 9.89 -10.08 19.75
C ARG A 24 9.39 -8.69 20.17
N ALA A 25 9.60 -7.68 19.33
CA ALA A 25 9.09 -6.35 19.61
C ALA A 25 7.55 -6.31 19.63
N LEU A 26 6.86 -7.05 18.74
CA LEU A 26 5.40 -7.18 18.75
C LEU A 26 4.89 -7.93 19.99
N GLU A 27 5.62 -8.94 20.46
CA GLU A 27 5.28 -9.66 21.71
C GLU A 27 5.45 -8.78 22.95
N GLU A 28 6.45 -7.90 22.96
CA GLU A 28 6.78 -7.02 24.09
C GLU A 28 5.98 -5.70 24.08
N ARG A 29 5.35 -5.31 22.96
CA ARG A 29 4.71 -4.01 22.76
C ARG A 29 3.36 -4.12 22.03
N GLU A 30 2.29 -3.70 22.70
CA GLU A 30 0.95 -3.66 22.08
C GLU A 30 0.66 -2.34 21.33
N ASP A 31 1.52 -1.33 21.43
CA ASP A 31 1.29 0.02 20.90
C ASP A 31 2.03 0.32 19.57
N VAL A 32 2.60 -0.70 18.94
CA VAL A 32 3.32 -0.58 17.66
C VAL A 32 2.37 -0.13 16.56
N HIS A 33 2.79 0.86 15.79
CA HIS A 33 2.04 1.40 14.65
C HIS A 33 3.00 2.07 13.67
N THR A 34 2.50 2.40 12.48
CA THR A 34 3.26 3.14 11.47
C THR A 34 2.37 4.15 10.72
N SER A 35 2.88 4.72 9.63
CA SER A 35 2.12 5.57 8.71
C SER A 35 1.90 4.90 7.36
N ILE A 36 1.02 5.50 6.56
CA ILE A 36 0.79 5.14 5.16
C ILE A 36 2.08 5.12 4.32
N LEU A 37 3.11 5.88 4.70
CA LEU A 37 4.37 5.96 3.97
C LEU A 37 5.13 4.62 3.99
N ALA A 38 5.17 3.95 5.15
CA ALA A 38 5.83 2.65 5.26
C ALA A 38 5.14 1.60 4.38
N TYR A 39 3.81 1.64 4.33
CA TYR A 39 3.03 0.76 3.47
C TYR A 39 3.16 1.10 1.98
N ALA A 40 3.34 2.38 1.62
CA ALA A 40 3.65 2.77 0.24
C ALA A 40 4.96 2.15 -0.24
N GLU A 41 5.99 2.12 0.61
CA GLU A 41 7.26 1.46 0.30
C GLU A 41 7.11 -0.07 0.18
N VAL A 42 6.32 -0.70 1.06
CA VAL A 42 6.01 -2.14 0.93
C VAL A 42 5.30 -2.45 -0.40
N LEU A 43 4.35 -1.63 -0.83
CA LEU A 43 3.69 -1.80 -2.14
C LEU A 43 4.69 -1.71 -3.30
N VAL A 44 5.69 -0.83 -3.21
CA VAL A 44 6.78 -0.76 -4.21
C VAL A 44 7.59 -2.04 -4.26
N LEU A 45 7.88 -2.65 -3.11
CA LEU A 45 8.58 -3.93 -3.05
C LEU A 45 7.78 -5.08 -3.68
N PHE A 46 6.45 -5.06 -3.58
CA PHE A 46 5.59 -6.09 -4.19
C PHE A 46 5.38 -5.90 -5.70
N TYR A 47 5.48 -4.67 -6.20
CA TYR A 47 5.24 -4.36 -7.60
C TYR A 47 6.35 -4.87 -8.53
N ASP A 48 7.60 -4.82 -8.09
CA ASP A 48 8.73 -5.31 -8.90
C ASP A 48 8.85 -6.84 -8.83
N ARG A 49 7.94 -7.53 -9.53
CA ARG A 49 7.83 -9.00 -9.57
C ARG A 49 9.09 -9.70 -10.11
N GLU A 50 9.98 -8.99 -10.83
CA GLU A 50 11.24 -9.57 -11.33
C GLU A 50 12.37 -9.53 -10.28
N THR A 51 12.32 -8.61 -9.31
CA THR A 51 13.30 -8.50 -8.22
C THR A 51 12.78 -9.01 -6.88
N ALA A 52 11.47 -9.19 -6.74
CA ALA A 52 10.86 -9.79 -5.57
C ALA A 52 11.35 -11.23 -5.38
N GLU A 53 12.01 -11.50 -4.26
CA GLU A 53 12.54 -12.82 -3.90
C GLU A 53 11.43 -13.87 -3.66
N CYS A 54 10.15 -13.47 -3.73
CA CYS A 54 8.99 -14.30 -3.48
C CYS A 54 7.77 -13.82 -4.30
N GLU A 55 6.95 -14.76 -4.79
CA GLU A 55 5.60 -14.46 -5.34
C GLU A 55 4.68 -14.09 -4.17
N ILE A 56 4.67 -12.81 -3.80
CA ILE A 56 3.85 -12.29 -2.71
C ILE A 56 2.50 -11.83 -3.25
N ASP A 57 1.42 -12.44 -2.77
CA ASP A 57 0.05 -11.96 -2.90
C ASP A 57 -0.07 -10.65 -2.08
N ALA A 58 0.04 -9.51 -2.78
CA ALA A 58 0.07 -8.19 -2.17
C ALA A 58 -1.18 -7.92 -1.30
N PRO A 59 -2.43 -8.10 -1.79
CA PRO A 59 -3.63 -7.96 -0.94
C PRO A 59 -3.56 -8.75 0.36
N ARG A 60 -3.13 -10.02 0.28
CA ARG A 60 -3.03 -10.89 1.46
C ARG A 60 -1.93 -10.44 2.41
N ALA A 61 -0.75 -10.11 1.90
CA ALA A 61 0.38 -9.68 2.71
C ALA A 61 0.09 -8.35 3.43
N ILE A 62 -0.49 -7.39 2.74
CA ILE A 62 -0.92 -6.11 3.31
C ILE A 62 -1.97 -6.32 4.41
N THR A 63 -2.98 -7.16 4.18
CA THR A 63 -4.00 -7.45 5.18
C THR A 63 -3.39 -8.03 6.45
N ASN A 64 -2.51 -9.02 6.33
CA ASN A 64 -1.84 -9.63 7.49
C ASN A 64 -0.95 -8.62 8.22
N LEU A 65 -0.23 -7.77 7.49
CA LEU A 65 0.62 -6.73 8.08
C LEU A 65 -0.19 -5.71 8.88
N LEU A 66 -1.35 -5.28 8.37
CA LEU A 66 -2.21 -4.31 9.04
C LEU A 66 -2.75 -4.82 10.37
N GLU A 67 -2.94 -6.14 10.52
CA GLU A 67 -3.30 -6.75 11.81
C GLU A 67 -2.16 -6.68 12.84
N LEU A 68 -0.90 -6.67 12.39
CA LEU A 68 0.28 -6.64 13.26
C LEU A 68 0.79 -5.22 13.53
N VAL A 69 0.79 -4.37 12.51
CA VAL A 69 1.34 -3.01 12.52
C VAL A 69 0.32 -2.07 11.88
N PRO A 70 -0.68 -1.59 12.66
CA PRO A 70 -1.73 -0.73 12.15
C PRO A 70 -1.18 0.63 11.68
N ILE A 71 -1.95 1.29 10.82
CA ILE A 71 -1.63 2.63 10.35
C ILE A 71 -2.32 3.67 11.22
N VAL A 72 -1.59 4.73 11.55
CA VAL A 72 -2.15 5.94 12.17
C VAL A 72 -1.96 7.12 11.20
N PRO A 73 -3.02 7.85 10.84
CA PRO A 73 -4.42 7.69 11.26
C PRO A 73 -5.13 6.51 10.57
N LYS A 74 -6.19 5.98 11.21
CA LYS A 74 -6.82 4.69 10.84
C LYS A 74 -7.46 4.72 9.45
N GLU A 75 -7.93 5.88 9.01
CA GLU A 75 -8.56 6.07 7.70
C GLU A 75 -7.61 5.71 6.53
N HIS A 76 -6.29 5.70 6.78
CA HIS A 76 -5.31 5.27 5.79
C HIS A 76 -5.22 3.74 5.63
N GLU A 77 -5.74 2.94 6.56
CA GLU A 77 -5.74 1.47 6.44
C GLU A 77 -6.59 1.03 5.24
N ASP A 78 -7.81 1.57 5.14
CA ASP A 78 -8.73 1.26 4.04
C ASP A 78 -8.12 1.69 2.69
N ALA A 79 -7.42 2.83 2.66
CA ALA A 79 -6.76 3.33 1.44
C ALA A 79 -5.65 2.38 0.97
N VAL A 80 -4.86 1.83 1.89
CA VAL A 80 -3.79 0.88 1.57
C VAL A 80 -4.35 -0.49 1.14
N LEU A 81 -5.43 -0.95 1.76
CA LEU A 81 -6.13 -2.16 1.33
C LEU A 81 -6.68 -2.01 -0.10
N ALA A 82 -7.32 -0.88 -0.41
CA ALA A 82 -7.78 -0.58 -1.75
C ALA A 82 -6.61 -0.50 -2.75
N ALA A 83 -5.49 0.13 -2.36
CA ALA A 83 -4.30 0.20 -3.19
C ALA A 83 -3.72 -1.19 -3.53
N ALA A 84 -3.66 -2.10 -2.56
CA ALA A 84 -3.18 -3.45 -2.79
C ALA A 84 -4.06 -4.20 -3.81
N ALA A 85 -5.39 -4.01 -3.75
CA ALA A 85 -6.31 -4.57 -4.73
C ALA A 85 -6.14 -3.94 -6.12
N PHE A 86 -5.98 -2.62 -6.21
CA PHE A 86 -5.75 -1.95 -7.49
C PHE A 86 -4.44 -2.37 -8.16
N LEU A 87 -3.38 -2.55 -7.37
CA LEU A 87 -2.08 -3.04 -7.83
C LEU A 87 -2.21 -4.45 -8.42
N ASP A 88 -2.90 -5.36 -7.73
CA ASP A 88 -3.03 -6.75 -8.17
C ASP A 88 -4.00 -6.94 -9.36
N GLU A 89 -5.16 -6.27 -9.32
CA GLU A 89 -6.22 -6.46 -10.31
C GLU A 89 -6.03 -5.64 -11.59
N TYR A 90 -5.39 -4.46 -11.50
CA TYR A 90 -5.32 -3.49 -12.60
C TYR A 90 -3.88 -3.08 -12.97
N ASP A 91 -2.87 -3.70 -12.35
CA ASP A 91 -1.44 -3.44 -12.64
C ASP A 91 -1.05 -1.95 -12.50
N LEU A 92 -1.77 -1.22 -11.64
CA LEU A 92 -1.42 0.16 -11.32
C LEU A 92 -0.07 0.20 -10.62
N THR A 93 0.72 1.24 -10.92
CA THR A 93 1.95 1.48 -10.16
C THR A 93 1.60 1.70 -8.67
N PRO A 94 2.50 1.38 -7.72
CA PRO A 94 2.22 1.46 -6.28
C PRO A 94 1.66 2.79 -5.81
N PHE A 95 2.23 3.88 -6.31
CA PHE A 95 1.80 5.22 -5.94
C PHE A 95 0.48 5.61 -6.59
N ASP A 96 0.23 5.20 -7.83
CA ASP A 96 -1.05 5.44 -8.50
C ASP A 96 -2.17 4.61 -7.84
N ALA A 97 -1.89 3.37 -7.47
CA ALA A 97 -2.78 2.52 -6.69
C ALA A 97 -3.10 3.13 -5.33
N LEU A 98 -2.10 3.72 -4.65
CA LEU A 98 -2.29 4.38 -3.36
C LEU A 98 -3.11 5.67 -3.47
N HIS A 99 -2.87 6.47 -4.52
CA HIS A 99 -3.70 7.62 -4.83
C HIS A 99 -5.15 7.19 -5.14
N ALA A 100 -5.34 6.12 -5.92
CA ALA A 100 -6.65 5.58 -6.21
C ALA A 100 -7.36 5.09 -4.93
N GLY A 101 -6.62 4.43 -4.03
CA GLY A 101 -7.11 3.99 -2.73
C GLY A 101 -7.60 5.14 -1.87
N LEU A 102 -6.80 6.20 -1.72
CA LEU A 102 -7.17 7.40 -0.97
C LEU A 102 -8.43 8.08 -1.52
N VAL A 103 -8.55 8.22 -2.84
CA VAL A 103 -9.71 8.84 -3.48
C VAL A 103 -10.97 7.99 -3.29
N THR A 104 -10.84 6.66 -3.45
CA THR A 104 -11.93 5.71 -3.33
C THR A 104 -12.50 5.67 -1.91
N THR A 105 -11.63 5.68 -0.89
CA THR A 105 -12.07 5.63 0.52
C THR A 105 -12.44 7.00 1.07
N GLY A 106 -11.92 8.09 0.50
CA GLY A 106 -12.22 9.46 0.88
C GLY A 106 -13.49 10.07 0.27
N GLU A 107 -14.20 9.34 -0.60
CA GLU A 107 -15.33 9.84 -1.40
C GLU A 107 -14.99 11.11 -2.22
N GLU A 108 -13.73 11.23 -2.67
CA GLU A 108 -13.23 12.38 -3.42
C GLU A 108 -13.31 12.15 -4.94
N ARG A 109 -13.08 13.22 -5.72
CA ARG A 109 -12.87 13.15 -7.17
C ARG A 109 -11.40 13.45 -7.45
N VAL A 110 -10.85 12.83 -8.49
CA VAL A 110 -9.43 13.02 -8.84
C VAL A 110 -9.27 13.92 -10.07
N LEU A 111 -8.45 14.97 -9.94
CA LEU A 111 -8.01 15.78 -11.08
C LEU A 111 -6.65 15.26 -11.55
N SER A 112 -6.61 14.50 -12.65
CA SER A 112 -5.38 13.80 -13.07
C SER A 112 -5.25 13.63 -14.58
N THR A 113 -4.01 13.47 -15.03
CA THR A 113 -3.67 12.98 -16.37
C THR A 113 -3.64 11.47 -16.47
N GLU A 114 -3.57 10.77 -15.34
CA GLU A 114 -3.58 9.30 -15.27
C GLU A 114 -4.92 8.78 -15.81
N GLN A 115 -4.87 8.03 -16.91
CA GLN A 115 -6.06 7.53 -17.59
C GLN A 115 -6.51 6.20 -17.01
N ASP A 116 -5.63 5.45 -16.35
CA ASP A 116 -5.96 4.14 -15.80
C ASP A 116 -7.00 4.24 -14.66
N TYR A 117 -7.12 5.42 -14.05
CA TYR A 117 -8.22 5.76 -13.12
C TYR A 117 -9.62 5.63 -13.73
N ASP A 118 -9.77 5.81 -15.04
CA ASP A 118 -11.06 5.58 -15.72
C ASP A 118 -11.42 4.08 -15.72
N THR A 119 -10.42 3.19 -15.76
CA THR A 119 -10.59 1.73 -15.76
C THR A 119 -10.95 1.19 -14.39
N VAL A 120 -10.35 1.74 -13.33
CA VAL A 120 -10.64 1.36 -11.93
C VAL A 120 -11.90 2.02 -11.35
N GLY A 121 -12.63 2.79 -12.17
CA GLY A 121 -13.93 3.34 -11.81
C GLY A 121 -13.90 4.61 -10.97
N LEU A 122 -12.77 5.31 -10.91
CA LEU A 122 -12.67 6.60 -10.23
C LEU A 122 -13.39 7.69 -11.02
N ASP A 123 -13.99 8.65 -10.31
CA ASP A 123 -14.53 9.87 -10.92
C ASP A 123 -13.39 10.85 -11.23
N ARG A 124 -12.73 10.62 -12.37
CA ARG A 124 -11.63 11.44 -12.85
C ARG A 124 -12.13 12.65 -13.63
N THR A 125 -11.66 13.83 -13.23
CA THR A 125 -11.68 15.03 -14.07
C THR A 125 -10.36 15.12 -14.84
N PRO A 126 -10.37 15.18 -16.19
CA PRO A 126 -9.15 15.34 -16.96
C PRO A 126 -8.45 16.67 -16.67
N LEU A 127 -7.14 16.64 -16.40
CA LEU A 127 -6.35 17.86 -16.19
C LEU A 127 -6.20 18.71 -17.46
N VAL A 128 -6.15 18.05 -18.63
CA VAL A 128 -6.07 18.68 -19.95
C VAL A 128 -7.33 18.33 -20.74
N PRO A 129 -7.96 19.27 -21.47
CA PRO A 129 -9.13 18.99 -22.28
C PRO A 129 -8.86 17.88 -23.29
N GLU A 130 -9.78 16.91 -23.41
CA GLU A 130 -9.65 15.78 -24.35
C GLU A 130 -9.53 16.25 -25.81
N SER A 131 -10.01 17.45 -26.13
CA SER A 131 -9.89 18.08 -27.45
C SER A 131 -8.47 18.57 -27.81
N SER A 132 -7.48 18.40 -26.93
CA SER A 132 -6.09 18.83 -27.16
C SER A 132 -5.14 17.67 -27.52
N LYS A 133 -5.64 16.44 -27.66
CA LYS A 133 -4.88 15.27 -28.13
C LYS A 133 -5.02 15.09 -29.64
#